data_AF-A0A0W8G2A4-F1
#
_entry.id   AF-A0A0W8G2A4-F1
#
_cell.length_a   1.000
_cell.length_b   1.000
_cell.length_c   1.000
_cell.angle_alpha   90.00
_cell.angle_beta   90.00
_cell.angle_gamma   90.00
#
_symmetry.space_group_name_H-M   'P 1'
#
loop_
_entity.id
_entity.type
_entity.pdbx_description
1 polymer ?
#
loop_
_entity_poly.entity_id
_entity_poly.type
_entity_poly.pdbx_seq_one_letter_code
_entity_poly.pdbx_strand_id
1 'polypeptide(L)'
;MSPQWVAWLGDPATVAFSRQRHQHHTLESCAAYVRSFDGTPHCLWAITLAEDGRHVGNIAARIDEPDAVANVALLLGEAGVRGRGLGSEALWAVAEWLMDRRGIRKVEVGTMAANQAMIRLARKAGMAEDGRRRGQFLLGGRPVDALYFALFREDRQARNIRTAKDKEPSMTHRAAPKYAALIEARMGSSRLPGKVMLDMAGAPMLQRMIERVRLSRRLDEVVVCTTVNPSDDIIQGLCESLGCPVFRGSEQDMLDRLLTAATSRRAEVIVQLTGDCPLIDPAHIDKTIAVFEETGADYVSNNLTPTFPIGFDVRMFPTAVLEEAGRLTQDPIDRVHGSYYIYTHPERFRLAGWEADRDMDADLRLTVDEYLDYELVRRVFAALLPGGIGFTAAQAVDWLREHPEIARINARVRQKRPEEG
;
A
#
# COMPACT_ATOMS: atom_id res chain seq x y z
N MET A 1 14.57 0.51 -36.88
CA MET A 1 14.75 1.79 -36.16
C MET A 1 13.56 2.67 -36.49
N SER A 2 12.78 3.10 -35.50
CA SER A 2 11.56 3.90 -35.74
C SER A 2 11.87 5.40 -35.70
N PRO A 3 11.40 6.22 -36.66
CA PRO A 3 11.40 7.69 -36.56
C PRO A 3 10.78 8.22 -35.26
N GLN A 4 9.86 7.45 -34.67
CA GLN A 4 9.20 7.78 -33.40
C GLN A 4 10.19 7.88 -32.23
N TRP A 5 11.25 7.07 -32.20
CA TRP A 5 12.25 7.15 -31.13
C TRP A 5 13.05 8.47 -31.19
N VAL A 6 13.41 8.91 -32.41
CA VAL A 6 14.05 10.22 -32.59
C VAL A 6 13.13 11.34 -32.13
N ALA A 7 11.84 11.25 -32.45
CA ALA A 7 10.84 12.23 -32.00
C ALA A 7 10.74 12.29 -30.47
N TRP A 8 10.73 11.15 -29.78
CA TRP A 8 10.71 11.10 -28.31
C TRP A 8 11.96 11.74 -27.68
N LEU A 9 13.14 11.50 -28.26
CA LEU A 9 14.39 12.09 -27.77
C LEU A 9 14.47 13.61 -28.06
N GLY A 10 13.77 14.08 -29.09
CA GLY A 10 13.64 15.51 -29.42
C GLY A 10 12.57 16.24 -28.61
N ASP A 11 11.66 15.54 -27.92
CA ASP A 11 10.61 16.14 -27.11
C ASP A 11 11.15 16.57 -25.72
N PRO A 12 11.20 17.88 -25.42
CA PRO A 12 11.70 18.39 -24.15
C PRO A 12 10.96 17.83 -22.92
N ALA A 13 9.67 17.53 -23.05
CA ALA A 13 8.89 16.97 -21.94
C ALA A 13 9.30 15.53 -21.63
N THR A 14 9.59 14.75 -22.67
CA THR A 14 10.03 13.36 -22.54
C THR A 14 11.44 13.24 -21.94
N VAL A 15 12.36 14.12 -22.34
CA VAL A 15 13.76 14.08 -21.86
C VAL A 15 14.07 15.07 -20.73
N ALA A 16 13.07 15.72 -20.14
CA ALA A 16 13.23 16.78 -19.14
C ALA A 16 14.21 16.44 -18.00
N PHE A 17 14.16 15.19 -17.52
CA PHE A 17 15.02 14.69 -16.43
C PHE A 17 16.18 13.82 -16.90
N SER A 18 16.39 13.73 -18.21
CA SER A 18 17.46 12.95 -18.83
C SER A 18 18.58 13.87 -19.32
N ARG A 19 19.82 13.38 -19.33
CA ARG A 19 20.94 14.12 -19.95
C ARG A 19 20.80 14.23 -21.47
N GLN A 20 19.91 13.45 -22.08
CA GLN A 20 19.60 13.55 -23.51
C GLN A 20 19.02 14.93 -23.90
N ARG A 21 18.48 15.71 -22.95
CA ARG A 21 18.07 17.11 -23.19
C ARG A 21 19.20 18.03 -23.67
N HIS A 22 20.45 17.61 -23.54
CA HIS A 22 21.65 18.35 -23.98
C HIS A 22 22.22 17.84 -25.30
N GLN A 23 21.54 16.87 -25.94
CA GLN A 23 22.00 16.23 -27.16
C GLN A 23 21.00 16.46 -28.28
N HIS A 24 21.51 16.50 -29.50
CA HIS A 24 20.68 16.47 -30.71
C HIS A 24 20.72 15.08 -31.30
N HIS A 25 19.54 14.48 -31.48
CA HIS A 25 19.42 13.12 -31.97
C HIS A 25 18.91 13.10 -33.41
N THR A 26 19.61 12.35 -34.25
CA THR A 26 19.22 11.98 -35.61
C THR A 26 18.94 10.48 -35.70
N LEU A 27 18.31 10.04 -36.78
CA LEU A 27 18.17 8.60 -37.08
C LEU A 27 19.53 7.89 -37.11
N GLU A 28 20.55 8.55 -37.68
CA GLU A 28 21.91 8.04 -37.73
C GLU A 28 22.51 7.89 -36.33
N SER A 29 22.35 8.90 -35.47
CA SER A 29 22.85 8.83 -34.08
C SER A 29 22.17 7.73 -33.26
N CYS A 30 20.86 7.51 -33.45
CA CYS A 30 20.14 6.43 -32.78
C CYS A 30 20.56 5.06 -33.32
N ALA A 31 20.80 4.94 -34.62
CA ALA A 31 21.34 3.73 -35.23
C ALA A 31 22.76 3.42 -34.75
N ALA A 32 23.61 4.44 -34.60
CA ALA A 32 24.93 4.30 -34.00
C ALA A 32 24.85 3.86 -32.53
N TYR A 33 23.90 4.41 -31.77
CA TYR A 33 23.67 3.99 -30.38
C TYR A 33 23.26 2.52 -30.29
N VAL A 34 22.36 2.02 -31.15
CA VAL A 34 22.00 0.60 -31.20
C VAL A 34 23.21 -0.27 -31.55
N ARG A 35 23.98 0.09 -32.58
CA ARG A 35 25.20 -0.63 -32.95
C ARG A 35 26.25 -0.64 -31.84
N SER A 36 26.23 0.33 -30.93
CA SER A 36 27.17 0.38 -29.80
C SER A 36 27.00 -0.77 -28.79
N PHE A 37 25.95 -1.58 -28.92
CA PHE A 37 25.73 -2.78 -28.11
C PHE A 37 26.28 -4.04 -28.79
N ASP A 38 26.48 -4.04 -30.11
CA ASP A 38 26.89 -5.21 -30.87
C ASP A 38 28.26 -5.71 -30.42
N GLY A 39 28.36 -7.00 -30.08
CA GLY A 39 29.61 -7.61 -29.61
C GLY A 39 30.07 -7.15 -28.21
N THR A 40 29.24 -6.42 -27.48
CA THR A 40 29.52 -5.99 -26.08
C THR A 40 28.68 -6.80 -25.09
N PRO A 41 29.04 -6.84 -23.80
CA PRO A 41 28.19 -7.49 -22.80
C PRO A 41 26.90 -6.70 -22.52
N HIS A 42 26.82 -5.44 -22.93
CA HIS A 42 25.68 -4.56 -22.70
C HIS A 42 24.45 -5.01 -23.46
N CYS A 43 23.27 -4.62 -22.99
CA CYS A 43 22.01 -5.03 -23.60
C CYS A 43 21.10 -3.83 -23.85
N LEU A 44 20.30 -3.93 -24.92
CA LEU A 44 19.27 -2.96 -25.29
C LEU A 44 18.02 -3.70 -25.72
N TRP A 45 16.88 -3.32 -25.16
CA TRP A 45 15.58 -3.89 -25.47
C TRP A 45 14.58 -2.81 -25.86
N ALA A 46 13.67 -3.16 -26.78
CA ALA A 46 12.46 -2.41 -27.04
C ALA A 46 11.40 -2.78 -25.99
N ILE A 47 10.64 -1.79 -25.53
CA ILE A 47 9.45 -1.97 -24.71
C ILE A 47 8.25 -1.90 -25.66
N THR A 48 7.48 -2.98 -25.74
CA THR A 48 6.30 -3.11 -26.60
C THR A 48 5.06 -3.41 -25.79
N LEU A 49 3.91 -2.89 -26.19
CA LEU A 49 2.63 -3.27 -25.59
C LEU A 49 2.26 -4.71 -25.98
N ALA A 50 1.78 -5.49 -25.02
CA ALA A 50 1.39 -6.89 -25.25
C ALA A 50 0.14 -7.01 -26.15
N GLU A 51 -0.75 -6.03 -26.11
CA GLU A 51 -2.03 -6.03 -26.84
C GLU A 51 -1.86 -5.91 -28.36
N ASP A 52 -1.00 -4.99 -28.81
CA ASP A 52 -0.88 -4.60 -30.22
C ASP A 52 0.57 -4.66 -30.76
N GLY A 53 1.55 -5.04 -29.91
CA GLY A 53 2.97 -5.09 -30.27
C GLY A 53 3.62 -3.72 -30.48
N ARG A 54 2.91 -2.62 -30.21
CA ARG A 54 3.40 -1.27 -30.50
C ARG A 54 4.59 -0.90 -29.62
N HIS A 55 5.65 -0.38 -30.24
CA HIS A 55 6.85 0.12 -29.56
C HIS A 55 6.54 1.42 -28.81
N VAL A 56 6.83 1.46 -27.52
CA VAL A 56 6.50 2.60 -26.64
C VAL A 56 7.70 3.14 -25.85
N GLY A 57 8.83 2.43 -25.88
CA GLY A 57 10.00 2.82 -25.13
C GLY A 57 11.20 1.90 -25.33
N ASN A 58 12.30 2.21 -24.66
CA ASN A 58 13.52 1.39 -24.67
C ASN A 58 14.06 1.26 -23.25
N ILE A 59 14.75 0.15 -23.00
CA ILE A 59 15.49 -0.09 -21.76
C ILE A 59 16.85 -0.68 -22.11
N ALA A 60 17.90 -0.18 -21.47
CA ALA A 60 19.27 -0.57 -21.73
C ALA A 60 19.99 -0.89 -20.43
N ALA A 61 20.87 -1.88 -20.45
CA ALA A 61 21.74 -2.24 -19.33
C ALA A 61 23.21 -2.12 -19.76
N ARG A 62 23.96 -1.29 -19.03
CA ARG A 62 25.42 -1.29 -19.06
C ARG A 62 25.88 -2.24 -17.96
N ILE A 63 26.74 -3.19 -18.31
CA ILE A 63 27.11 -4.32 -17.46
C ILE A 63 28.61 -4.22 -17.18
N ASP A 64 28.94 -4.27 -15.89
CA ASP A 64 30.26 -4.53 -15.36
C ASP A 64 30.31 -6.02 -14.98
N GLU A 65 30.91 -6.83 -15.85
CA GLU A 65 31.00 -8.28 -15.63
C GLU A 65 31.92 -8.66 -14.46
N PRO A 66 33.13 -8.06 -14.31
CA PRO A 66 33.99 -8.31 -13.16
C PRO A 66 33.30 -8.10 -11.81
N ASP A 67 32.55 -7.01 -11.65
CA ASP A 67 31.87 -6.70 -10.40
C ASP A 67 30.43 -7.24 -10.34
N ALA A 68 29.94 -7.85 -11.42
CA ALA A 68 28.58 -8.34 -11.59
C ALA A 68 27.52 -7.25 -11.29
N VAL A 69 27.75 -6.01 -11.72
CA VAL A 69 26.84 -4.88 -11.54
C VAL A 69 26.26 -4.44 -12.88
N ALA A 70 24.97 -4.13 -12.93
CA ALA A 70 24.33 -3.59 -14.13
C ALA A 70 23.66 -2.24 -13.86
N ASN A 71 24.06 -1.20 -14.59
CA ASN A 71 23.41 0.10 -14.61
C ASN A 71 22.34 0.14 -15.70
N VAL A 72 21.08 0.34 -15.31
CA VAL A 72 19.93 0.31 -16.20
C VAL A 72 19.40 1.72 -16.46
N ALA A 73 19.12 2.02 -17.72
CA ALA A 73 18.50 3.25 -18.17
C ALA A 73 17.25 2.92 -19.00
N LEU A 74 16.16 3.65 -18.76
CA LEU A 74 14.89 3.43 -19.47
C LEU A 74 14.29 4.74 -19.98
N LEU A 75 13.54 4.64 -21.08
CA LEU A 75 12.80 5.73 -21.71
C LEU A 75 11.42 5.22 -22.13
N LEU A 76 10.35 5.78 -21.56
CA LEU A 76 8.98 5.62 -22.06
C LEU A 76 8.60 6.86 -22.88
N GLY A 77 8.79 6.77 -24.18
CA GLY A 77 8.63 7.91 -25.07
C GLY A 77 7.17 8.23 -25.38
N GLU A 78 6.31 7.22 -25.45
CA GLU A 78 4.89 7.42 -25.73
C GLU A 78 4.16 7.99 -24.50
N ALA A 79 3.60 9.20 -24.62
CA ALA A 79 2.99 9.90 -23.47
C ALA A 79 1.75 9.17 -22.94
N GLY A 80 0.90 8.64 -23.82
CA GLY A 80 -0.36 7.99 -23.48
C GLY A 80 -0.24 6.67 -22.71
N VAL A 81 0.97 6.14 -22.54
CA VAL A 81 1.19 4.90 -21.78
C VAL A 81 1.85 5.13 -20.42
N ARG A 82 2.23 6.37 -20.10
CA ARG A 82 2.81 6.73 -18.81
C ARG A 82 1.76 6.58 -17.71
N GLY A 83 2.20 6.23 -16.50
CA GLY A 83 1.30 6.00 -15.35
C GLY A 83 0.64 4.62 -15.30
N ARG A 84 0.72 3.81 -16.36
CA ARG A 84 0.12 2.46 -16.43
C ARG A 84 0.99 1.33 -15.82
N GLY A 85 2.12 1.66 -15.19
CA GLY A 85 3.01 0.66 -14.57
C GLY A 85 4.00 -0.06 -15.52
N LEU A 86 3.92 0.16 -16.83
CA LEU A 86 4.80 -0.49 -17.83
C LEU A 86 6.30 -0.30 -17.56
N GLY A 87 6.69 0.88 -17.08
CA GLY A 87 8.10 1.16 -16.79
C GLY A 87 8.66 0.33 -15.63
N SER A 88 7.86 0.11 -14.58
CA SER A 88 8.26 -0.74 -13.45
C SER A 88 8.29 -2.20 -13.84
N GLU A 89 7.35 -2.64 -14.67
CA GLU A 89 7.31 -4.00 -15.22
C GLU A 89 8.53 -4.28 -16.10
N ALA A 90 8.86 -3.38 -17.02
CA ALA A 90 10.03 -3.51 -17.88
C ALA A 90 11.34 -3.52 -17.07
N LEU A 91 11.47 -2.64 -16.06
CA LEU A 91 12.65 -2.59 -15.20
C LEU A 91 12.81 -3.88 -14.39
N TRP A 92 11.71 -4.38 -13.82
CA TRP A 92 11.69 -5.65 -13.09
C TRP A 92 12.09 -6.82 -14.00
N ALA A 93 11.46 -6.95 -15.18
CA ALA A 93 11.74 -8.04 -16.11
C ALA A 93 13.21 -8.06 -16.58
N VAL A 94 13.78 -6.88 -16.86
CA VAL A 94 15.21 -6.76 -17.22
C VAL A 94 16.10 -7.11 -16.02
N ALA A 95 15.77 -6.64 -14.81
CA ALA A 95 16.53 -6.96 -13.62
C ALA A 95 16.53 -8.48 -13.34
N GLU A 96 15.38 -9.14 -13.44
CA GLU A 96 15.27 -10.59 -13.30
C GLU A 96 16.11 -11.32 -14.34
N TRP A 97 15.98 -10.95 -15.62
CA TRP A 97 16.76 -11.57 -16.67
C TRP A 97 18.27 -11.40 -16.47
N LEU A 98 18.72 -10.21 -16.07
CA LEU A 98 20.13 -9.93 -15.77
C LEU A 98 20.64 -10.80 -14.62
N MET A 99 19.86 -10.94 -13.55
CA MET A 99 20.23 -11.81 -12.45
C MET A 99 20.21 -13.29 -12.86
N ASP A 100 19.13 -13.78 -13.46
CA ASP A 100 19.00 -15.20 -13.78
C ASP A 100 19.94 -15.68 -14.88
N ARG A 101 20.10 -14.89 -15.94
CA ARG A 101 20.83 -15.30 -17.14
C ARG A 101 22.26 -14.80 -17.19
N ARG A 102 22.58 -13.71 -16.49
CA ARG A 102 23.88 -13.04 -16.59
C ARG A 102 24.65 -12.97 -15.28
N GLY A 103 24.17 -13.60 -14.20
CA GLY A 103 24.95 -13.66 -12.96
C GLY A 103 25.08 -12.31 -12.23
N ILE A 104 24.33 -11.28 -12.63
CA ILE A 104 24.38 -9.95 -12.02
C ILE A 104 23.96 -10.01 -10.55
N ARG A 105 24.77 -9.46 -9.64
CA ARG A 105 24.49 -9.41 -8.20
C ARG A 105 23.76 -8.13 -7.79
N LYS A 106 23.91 -7.05 -8.55
CA LYS A 106 23.33 -5.74 -8.27
C LYS A 106 22.86 -5.08 -9.56
N VAL A 107 21.60 -4.68 -9.60
CA VAL A 107 21.04 -3.86 -10.68
C VAL A 107 20.76 -2.48 -10.12
N GLU A 108 21.27 -1.43 -10.75
CA GLU A 108 21.13 -0.05 -10.29
C GLU A 108 20.50 0.86 -11.35
N VAL A 109 19.76 1.87 -10.88
CA VAL A 109 19.22 2.95 -11.71
C VAL A 109 19.52 4.30 -11.08
N GLY A 110 19.83 5.28 -11.92
CA GLY A 110 20.10 6.66 -11.50
C GLY A 110 19.04 7.62 -12.01
N THR A 111 18.65 8.59 -11.19
CA THR A 111 17.72 9.65 -11.60
C THR A 111 17.99 10.98 -10.89
N MET A 112 17.43 12.07 -11.41
CA MET A 112 17.45 13.37 -10.72
C MET A 112 16.39 13.37 -9.60
N ALA A 113 16.66 14.00 -8.46
CA ALA A 113 15.70 14.07 -7.36
C ALA A 113 14.36 14.75 -7.74
N ALA A 114 14.35 15.57 -8.79
CA ALA A 114 13.13 16.17 -9.35
C ALA A 114 12.27 15.17 -10.16
N ASN A 115 12.81 14.02 -10.56
CA ASN A 115 12.12 13.03 -11.38
C ASN A 115 11.29 12.06 -10.54
N GLN A 116 10.16 12.54 -10.03
CA GLN A 116 9.27 11.78 -9.17
C GLN A 116 8.70 10.52 -9.84
N ALA A 117 8.52 10.54 -11.16
CA ALA A 117 8.04 9.38 -11.91
C ALA A 117 9.03 8.22 -11.85
N MET A 118 10.33 8.48 -12.07
CA MET A 118 11.36 7.43 -11.99
C MET A 118 11.58 6.93 -10.56
N ILE A 119 11.46 7.80 -9.55
CA ILE A 119 11.56 7.40 -8.13
C ILE A 119 10.44 6.39 -7.78
N ARG A 120 9.19 6.70 -8.13
CA ARG A 120 8.06 5.78 -7.92
C ARG A 120 8.24 4.47 -8.70
N LEU A 121 8.73 4.55 -9.94
CA LEU A 121 9.00 3.39 -10.79
C LEU A 121 10.06 2.46 -10.16
N ALA A 122 11.20 3.01 -9.72
CA ALA A 122 12.27 2.24 -9.09
C ALA A 122 11.79 1.53 -7.81
N ARG A 123 11.07 2.25 -6.95
CA ARG A 123 10.45 1.68 -5.73
C ARG A 123 9.45 0.57 -6.07
N LYS A 124 8.59 0.79 -7.07
CA LYS A 124 7.62 -0.22 -7.53
C LYS A 124 8.30 -1.46 -8.13
N ALA A 125 9.46 -1.29 -8.77
CA ALA A 125 10.31 -2.39 -9.22
C ALA A 125 11.10 -3.07 -8.06
N GLY A 126 10.85 -2.69 -6.81
CA GLY A 126 11.47 -3.28 -5.62
C GLY A 126 12.90 -2.80 -5.34
N MET A 127 13.34 -1.70 -5.94
CA MET A 127 14.66 -1.12 -5.69
C MET A 127 14.64 -0.19 -4.46
N ALA A 128 15.69 -0.25 -3.64
CA ALA A 128 15.91 0.64 -2.51
C ALA A 128 16.87 1.79 -2.87
N GLU A 129 16.78 2.95 -2.19
CA GLU A 129 17.77 4.04 -2.38
C GLU A 129 19.12 3.56 -1.86
N ASP A 130 20.13 3.57 -2.74
CA ASP A 130 21.47 3.01 -2.53
C ASP A 130 22.56 4.10 -2.64
N GLY A 131 22.14 5.35 -2.86
CA GLY A 131 23.07 6.47 -2.82
C GLY A 131 22.48 7.80 -3.27
N ARG A 132 23.15 8.87 -2.84
CA ARG A 132 22.80 10.25 -3.19
C ARG A 132 24.05 11.07 -3.46
N ARG A 133 24.06 11.81 -4.58
CA ARG A 133 25.08 12.82 -4.88
C ARG A 133 24.45 14.20 -4.89
N ARG A 134 24.83 15.02 -3.92
CA ARG A 134 24.27 16.35 -3.72
C ARG A 134 24.61 17.30 -4.87
N GLY A 135 23.62 18.02 -5.39
CA GLY A 135 23.82 19.05 -6.42
C GLY A 135 24.51 18.58 -7.70
N GLN A 136 24.40 17.29 -8.03
CA GLN A 136 25.11 16.65 -9.14
C GLN A 136 24.70 17.17 -10.52
N PHE A 137 23.45 17.62 -10.68
CA PHE A 137 22.93 18.09 -11.97
C PHE A 137 22.41 19.53 -11.89
N LEU A 138 22.41 20.23 -13.03
CA LEU A 138 21.70 21.51 -13.20
C LEU A 138 20.40 21.27 -13.96
N LEU A 139 19.27 21.60 -13.34
CA LEU A 139 17.93 21.57 -13.94
C LEU A 139 17.34 22.99 -13.92
N GLY A 140 17.14 23.59 -15.09
CA GLY A 140 16.73 25.00 -15.18
C GLY A 140 17.70 25.96 -14.48
N GLY A 141 19.01 25.67 -14.51
CA GLY A 141 20.04 26.44 -13.82
C GLY A 141 20.15 26.19 -12.31
N ARG A 142 19.26 25.38 -11.71
CA ARG A 142 19.29 25.05 -10.28
C ARG A 142 19.98 23.72 -10.02
N PRO A 143 20.89 23.62 -9.02
CA PRO A 143 21.45 22.34 -8.59
C PRO A 143 20.35 21.39 -8.09
N VAL A 144 20.39 20.14 -8.55
CA VAL A 144 19.52 19.04 -8.09
C VAL A 144 20.35 17.79 -7.82
N ASP A 145 19.95 17.04 -6.80
CA ASP A 145 20.63 15.81 -6.41
C ASP A 145 20.47 14.71 -7.46
N ALA A 146 21.46 13.83 -7.56
CA ALA A 146 21.32 12.52 -8.19
C ALA A 146 20.97 11.48 -7.14
N LEU A 147 19.91 10.72 -7.38
CA LEU A 147 19.50 9.58 -6.57
C LEU A 147 19.84 8.30 -7.30
N TYR A 148 20.34 7.32 -6.57
CA TYR A 148 20.66 5.99 -7.06
C TYR A 148 19.80 4.99 -6.29
N PHE A 149 19.22 4.05 -7.03
CA PHE A 149 18.45 2.94 -6.47
C PHE A 149 19.09 1.63 -6.91
N ALA A 150 19.03 0.61 -6.06
CA ALA A 150 19.56 -0.71 -6.37
C ALA A 150 18.59 -1.83 -5.98
N LEU A 151 18.67 -2.94 -6.71
CA LEU A 151 18.14 -4.25 -6.34
C LEU A 151 19.31 -5.22 -6.24
N PHE A 152 19.47 -5.86 -5.07
CA PHE A 152 20.46 -6.89 -4.86
C PHE A 152 19.86 -8.28 -5.11
N ARG A 153 20.68 -9.19 -5.64
CA ARG A 153 20.27 -10.58 -5.88
C ARG A 153 19.81 -11.26 -4.60
N GLU A 154 20.45 -10.99 -3.47
CA GLU A 154 20.10 -11.58 -2.16
C GLU A 154 18.71 -11.13 -1.71
N ASP A 155 18.40 -9.83 -1.82
CA ASP A 155 17.07 -9.27 -1.52
C ASP A 155 15.99 -9.88 -2.43
N ARG A 156 16.34 -10.15 -3.70
CA ARG A 156 15.48 -10.91 -4.62
C ARG A 156 15.34 -12.37 -4.21
N GLN A 157 16.41 -13.06 -3.82
CA GLN A 157 16.34 -14.47 -3.42
C GLN A 157 15.49 -14.66 -2.16
N ALA A 158 15.60 -13.76 -1.18
CA ALA A 158 14.69 -13.74 -0.03
C ALA A 158 13.22 -13.57 -0.45
N ARG A 159 12.96 -12.71 -1.46
CA ARG A 159 11.63 -12.54 -2.06
C ARG A 159 11.16 -13.75 -2.86
N ASN A 160 12.04 -14.40 -3.62
CA ASN A 160 11.75 -15.58 -4.43
C ASN A 160 11.55 -16.83 -3.55
N ILE A 161 12.23 -16.95 -2.40
CA ILE A 161 11.99 -18.03 -1.44
C ILE A 161 10.61 -17.87 -0.78
N ARG A 162 10.19 -16.64 -0.46
CA ARG A 162 8.82 -16.35 -0.01
C ARG A 162 7.80 -16.69 -1.09
N THR A 163 7.97 -16.16 -2.31
CA THR A 163 7.06 -16.47 -3.43
C THR A 163 7.13 -17.92 -3.94
N ALA A 164 8.22 -18.66 -3.76
CA ALA A 164 8.33 -20.08 -4.10
C ALA A 164 7.65 -20.97 -3.06
N LYS A 165 7.67 -20.58 -1.77
CA LYS A 165 6.78 -21.15 -0.75
C LYS A 165 5.30 -20.92 -1.09
N ASP A 166 5.00 -19.81 -1.78
CA ASP A 166 3.66 -19.47 -2.28
C ASP A 166 3.36 -20.03 -3.70
N LYS A 167 4.34 -20.62 -4.40
CA LYS A 167 4.24 -21.08 -5.81
C LYS A 167 4.60 -22.56 -6.02
N GLU A 168 4.70 -23.40 -5.00
CA GLU A 168 4.58 -24.84 -5.24
C GLU A 168 3.17 -25.12 -5.77
N PRO A 169 3.00 -25.66 -7.00
CA PRO A 169 1.69 -26.02 -7.51
C PRO A 169 1.28 -27.32 -6.82
N SER A 170 0.65 -27.19 -5.65
CA SER A 170 -0.13 -28.27 -5.08
C SER A 170 -1.33 -28.50 -5.99
N MET A 171 -1.24 -29.47 -6.88
CA MET A 171 -2.34 -30.06 -7.64
C MET A 171 -3.29 -30.83 -6.70
N THR A 172 -3.79 -30.13 -5.69
CA THR A 172 -4.91 -30.51 -4.83
C THR A 172 -5.64 -29.22 -4.54
N HIS A 173 -6.93 -29.13 -4.87
CA HIS A 173 -7.81 -28.02 -4.54
C HIS A 173 -7.57 -27.46 -3.13
N ARG A 174 -6.72 -26.44 -2.99
CA ARG A 174 -6.62 -25.69 -1.75
C ARG A 174 -7.81 -24.74 -1.77
N ALA A 175 -8.68 -24.85 -0.77
CA ALA A 175 -9.78 -23.91 -0.60
C ALA A 175 -9.24 -22.47 -0.60
N ALA A 176 -10.06 -21.52 -1.06
CA ALA A 176 -9.71 -20.10 -0.97
C ALA A 176 -9.28 -19.75 0.47
N PRO A 177 -8.27 -18.87 0.64
CA PRO A 177 -7.75 -18.57 1.97
C PRO A 177 -8.86 -17.97 2.84
N LYS A 178 -8.88 -18.36 4.13
CA LYS A 178 -9.86 -17.82 5.07
C LYS A 178 -9.54 -16.37 5.44
N TYR A 179 -10.41 -15.43 5.06
CA TYR A 179 -10.34 -14.01 5.37
C TYR A 179 -11.16 -13.69 6.63
N ALA A 180 -10.51 -13.15 7.67
CA ALA A 180 -11.20 -12.72 8.88
C ALA A 180 -10.97 -11.23 9.17
N ALA A 181 -12.05 -10.50 9.44
CA ALA A 181 -11.95 -9.15 10.00
C ALA A 181 -11.74 -9.22 11.50
N LEU A 182 -10.66 -8.61 11.98
CA LEU A 182 -10.35 -8.47 13.39
C LEU A 182 -10.57 -7.01 13.80
N ILE A 183 -11.65 -6.77 14.56
CA ILE A 183 -12.04 -5.44 15.04
C ILE A 183 -11.40 -5.19 16.40
N GLU A 184 -10.57 -4.16 16.51
CA GLU A 184 -9.91 -3.76 17.74
C GLU A 184 -10.86 -2.93 18.62
N ALA A 185 -11.28 -3.44 19.78
CA ALA A 185 -12.19 -2.70 20.65
C ALA A 185 -11.83 -2.86 22.12
N ARG A 186 -11.71 -1.75 22.85
CA ARG A 186 -11.52 -1.75 24.31
C ARG A 186 -12.24 -0.57 24.95
N MET A 187 -12.62 -0.69 26.22
CA MET A 187 -13.17 0.42 26.99
C MET A 187 -12.09 1.44 27.39
N GLY A 188 -10.84 1.00 27.57
CA GLY A 188 -9.69 1.80 28.03
C GLY A 188 -9.12 2.81 27.03
N SER A 189 -9.96 3.52 26.27
CA SER A 189 -9.51 4.58 25.35
C SER A 189 -9.04 5.83 26.11
N SER A 190 -7.87 6.39 25.78
CA SER A 190 -7.27 7.48 26.57
C SER A 190 -8.02 8.81 26.50
N ARG A 191 -8.56 9.15 25.32
CA ARG A 191 -9.21 10.46 25.05
C ARG A 191 -10.72 10.44 25.29
N LEU A 192 -11.36 9.30 24.99
CA LEU A 192 -12.79 9.10 25.19
C LEU A 192 -13.04 7.67 25.68
N PRO A 193 -12.88 7.41 27.00
CA PRO A 193 -13.14 6.10 27.58
C PRO A 193 -14.54 5.58 27.25
N GLY A 194 -14.63 4.29 26.91
CA GLY A 194 -15.90 3.65 26.55
C GLY A 194 -16.47 4.06 25.19
N LYS A 195 -15.70 4.74 24.33
CA LYS A 195 -16.17 5.22 23.01
C LYS A 195 -16.90 4.17 22.18
N VAL A 196 -16.39 2.93 22.16
CA VAL A 196 -16.96 1.79 21.41
C VAL A 196 -18.39 1.42 21.85
N MET A 197 -18.81 1.83 23.05
CA MET A 197 -20.15 1.56 23.60
C MET A 197 -21.08 2.79 23.57
N LEU A 198 -20.63 3.94 23.06
CA LEU A 198 -21.50 5.12 22.93
C LEU A 198 -22.64 4.86 21.94
N ASP A 199 -23.78 5.52 22.17
CA ASP A 199 -24.94 5.38 21.30
C ASP A 199 -24.66 5.92 19.89
N MET A 200 -24.85 5.05 18.91
CA MET A 200 -24.68 5.36 17.49
C MET A 200 -26.02 5.12 16.78
N ALA A 201 -26.92 6.08 16.96
CA ALA A 201 -28.28 6.06 16.45
C ALA A 201 -29.09 4.85 16.98
N GLY A 202 -29.19 4.72 18.30
CA GLY A 202 -30.04 3.72 18.98
C GLY A 202 -29.40 2.36 19.22
N ALA A 203 -28.10 2.20 18.94
CA ALA A 203 -27.33 1.00 19.25
C ALA A 203 -25.87 1.35 19.55
N PRO A 204 -25.10 0.54 20.31
CA PRO A 204 -23.69 0.79 20.55
C PRO A 204 -22.88 0.98 19.26
N MET A 205 -21.89 1.89 19.27
CA MET A 205 -21.03 2.16 18.12
C MET A 205 -20.35 0.90 17.57
N LEU A 206 -19.86 0.02 18.45
CA LEU A 206 -19.28 -1.26 18.08
C LEU A 206 -20.30 -2.17 17.37
N GLN A 207 -21.56 -2.18 17.80
CA GLN A 207 -22.62 -2.93 17.12
C GLN A 207 -22.81 -2.41 15.69
N ARG A 208 -22.88 -1.08 15.48
CA ARG A 208 -22.98 -0.50 14.14
C ARG A 208 -21.82 -0.89 13.24
N MET A 209 -20.61 -0.89 13.79
CA MET A 209 -19.43 -1.33 13.06
C MET A 209 -19.52 -2.81 12.67
N ILE A 210 -19.89 -3.71 13.59
CA ILE A 210 -20.06 -5.14 13.30
C ILE A 210 -21.13 -5.37 12.22
N GLU A 211 -22.28 -4.70 12.33
CA GLU A 211 -23.37 -4.77 11.34
C GLU A 211 -22.89 -4.38 9.95
N ARG A 212 -22.09 -3.31 9.84
CA ARG A 212 -21.51 -2.86 8.56
C ARG A 212 -20.48 -3.86 8.04
N VAL A 213 -19.48 -4.25 8.83
CA VAL A 213 -18.41 -5.15 8.39
C VAL A 213 -18.96 -6.48 7.88
N ARG A 214 -20.05 -7.00 8.48
CA ARG A 214 -20.74 -8.22 8.04
C ARG A 214 -21.40 -8.13 6.66
N LEU A 215 -21.55 -6.94 6.08
CA LEU A 215 -22.05 -6.76 4.72
C LEU A 215 -20.99 -7.02 3.64
N SER A 216 -19.72 -7.16 4.02
CA SER A 216 -18.65 -7.57 3.09
C SER A 216 -18.99 -8.92 2.49
N ARG A 217 -18.81 -9.05 1.17
CA ARG A 217 -19.12 -10.29 0.44
C ARG A 217 -17.95 -11.27 0.44
N ARG A 218 -16.81 -10.85 0.97
CA ARG A 218 -15.53 -11.54 0.82
C ARG A 218 -14.93 -12.00 2.15
N LEU A 219 -15.43 -11.51 3.27
CA LEU A 219 -15.06 -11.99 4.59
C LEU A 219 -15.76 -13.31 4.91
N ASP A 220 -15.01 -14.26 5.45
CA ASP A 220 -15.56 -15.49 6.02
C ASP A 220 -16.05 -15.27 7.45
N GLU A 221 -15.45 -14.30 8.14
CA GLU A 221 -15.70 -14.10 9.57
C GLU A 221 -15.39 -12.68 10.06
N VAL A 222 -16.10 -12.24 11.09
CA VAL A 222 -15.84 -11.02 11.86
C VAL A 222 -15.65 -11.37 13.32
N VAL A 223 -14.53 -10.95 13.90
CA VAL A 223 -14.12 -11.24 15.28
C VAL A 223 -13.77 -9.94 15.97
N VAL A 224 -14.26 -9.74 17.19
CA VAL A 224 -13.86 -8.61 18.02
C VAL A 224 -12.68 -9.01 18.92
N CYS A 225 -11.60 -8.23 18.86
CA CYS A 225 -10.42 -8.39 19.68
C CYS A 225 -10.43 -7.33 20.80
N THR A 226 -10.58 -7.78 22.04
CA THR A 226 -10.69 -6.91 23.22
C THR A 226 -9.71 -7.32 24.34
N THR A 227 -9.67 -6.60 25.47
CA THR A 227 -8.73 -6.92 26.55
C THR A 227 -9.31 -7.94 27.53
N VAL A 228 -8.44 -8.56 28.33
CA VAL A 228 -8.83 -9.35 29.50
C VAL A 228 -9.28 -8.49 30.69
N ASN A 229 -9.25 -7.16 30.58
CA ASN A 229 -9.63 -6.28 31.68
C ASN A 229 -11.14 -6.41 31.96
N PRO A 230 -11.57 -6.37 33.24
CA PRO A 230 -12.99 -6.45 33.59
C PRO A 230 -13.86 -5.34 32.97
N SER A 231 -13.28 -4.18 32.64
CA SER A 231 -14.01 -3.11 31.94
C SER A 231 -14.55 -3.59 30.59
N ASP A 232 -13.88 -4.54 29.94
CA ASP A 232 -14.21 -5.02 28.61
C ASP A 232 -15.22 -6.18 28.63
N ASP A 233 -15.73 -6.59 29.80
CA ASP A 233 -16.78 -7.61 29.92
C ASP A 233 -18.07 -7.20 29.19
N ILE A 234 -18.37 -5.90 29.16
CA ILE A 234 -19.51 -5.36 28.41
C ILE A 234 -19.37 -5.55 26.89
N ILE A 235 -18.12 -5.50 26.37
CA ILE A 235 -17.84 -5.76 24.96
C ILE A 235 -18.10 -7.23 24.65
N GLN A 236 -17.65 -8.13 25.54
CA GLN A 236 -17.94 -9.56 25.41
C GLN A 236 -19.46 -9.82 25.39
N GLY A 237 -20.21 -9.29 26.36
CA GLY A 237 -21.66 -9.47 26.42
C GLY A 237 -22.40 -8.93 25.19
N LEU A 238 -21.99 -7.77 24.68
CA LEU A 238 -22.52 -7.23 23.42
C LEU A 238 -22.28 -8.21 22.26
N CYS A 239 -21.04 -8.66 22.08
CA CYS A 239 -20.69 -9.54 20.97
C CYS A 239 -21.40 -10.90 21.06
N GLU A 240 -21.55 -11.47 22.26
CA GLU A 240 -22.32 -12.68 22.50
C GLU A 240 -23.79 -12.50 22.06
N SER A 241 -24.43 -11.38 22.42
CA SER A 241 -25.80 -11.08 21.98
C SER A 241 -25.94 -10.93 20.45
N LEU A 242 -24.86 -10.54 19.76
CA LEU A 242 -24.80 -10.39 18.31
C LEU A 242 -24.31 -11.64 17.59
N GLY A 243 -23.97 -12.72 18.31
CA GLY A 243 -23.32 -13.91 17.77
C GLY A 243 -21.99 -13.59 17.09
N CYS A 244 -21.26 -12.57 17.55
CA CYS A 244 -19.95 -12.19 17.04
C CYS A 244 -18.87 -12.81 17.94
N PRO A 245 -17.96 -13.64 17.39
CA PRO A 245 -16.84 -14.18 18.15
C PRO A 245 -15.98 -13.09 18.78
N VAL A 246 -15.51 -13.35 19.99
CA VAL A 246 -14.63 -12.45 20.74
C VAL A 246 -13.34 -13.17 21.09
N PHE A 247 -12.22 -12.48 20.91
CA PHE A 247 -10.94 -12.88 21.47
C PHE A 247 -10.50 -11.84 22.52
N ARG A 248 -10.08 -12.32 23.69
CA ARG A 248 -9.59 -11.47 24.78
C ARG A 248 -8.10 -11.72 24.99
N GLY A 249 -7.32 -10.65 25.04
CA GLY A 249 -5.85 -10.73 25.20
C GLY A 249 -5.28 -9.55 25.98
N SER A 250 -3.95 -9.43 25.93
CA SER A 250 -3.22 -8.34 26.58
C SER A 250 -3.68 -6.97 26.07
N GLU A 251 -3.74 -5.98 26.96
CA GLU A 251 -3.94 -4.59 26.58
C GLU A 251 -2.69 -3.97 25.93
N GLN A 252 -1.51 -4.43 26.32
CA GLN A 252 -0.23 -3.85 25.93
C GLN A 252 0.42 -4.57 24.74
N ASP A 253 -0.14 -5.69 24.30
CA ASP A 253 0.35 -6.46 23.15
C ASP A 253 -0.80 -6.76 22.20
N MET A 254 -1.10 -5.76 21.36
CA MET A 254 -2.14 -5.88 20.35
C MET A 254 -1.72 -6.82 19.23
N LEU A 255 -0.44 -6.81 18.87
CA LEU A 255 0.12 -7.72 17.87
C LEU A 255 -0.16 -9.18 18.25
N ASP A 256 0.22 -9.58 19.46
CA ASP A 256 -0.01 -10.94 19.96
C ASP A 256 -1.51 -11.26 20.06
N ARG A 257 -2.33 -10.28 20.48
CA ARG A 257 -3.77 -10.43 20.54
C ARG A 257 -4.39 -10.73 19.17
N LEU A 258 -4.01 -9.98 18.14
CA LEU A 258 -4.46 -10.21 16.76
C LEU A 258 -3.96 -11.56 16.22
N LEU A 259 -2.69 -11.89 16.47
CA LEU A 259 -2.08 -13.13 16.01
C LEU A 259 -2.76 -14.36 16.64
N THR A 260 -3.01 -14.32 17.94
CA THR A 260 -3.67 -15.41 18.66
C THR A 260 -5.14 -15.53 18.25
N ALA A 261 -5.84 -14.39 18.07
CA ALA A 261 -7.19 -14.38 17.53
C ALA A 261 -7.24 -15.05 16.15
N ALA A 262 -6.41 -14.60 15.21
CA ALA A 262 -6.34 -15.16 13.86
C ALA A 262 -6.03 -16.66 13.87
N THR A 263 -5.03 -17.08 14.66
CA THR A 263 -4.61 -18.49 14.78
C THR A 263 -5.73 -19.36 15.35
N SER A 264 -6.41 -18.92 16.40
CA SER A 264 -7.54 -19.65 17.02
C SER A 264 -8.72 -19.85 16.05
N ARG A 265 -8.88 -18.91 15.12
CA ARG A 265 -9.93 -18.94 14.09
C ARG A 265 -9.47 -19.56 12.78
N ARG A 266 -8.19 -19.98 12.68
CA ARG A 266 -7.56 -20.47 11.45
C ARG A 266 -7.72 -19.49 10.29
N ALA A 267 -7.69 -18.19 10.59
CA ALA A 267 -7.68 -17.16 9.56
C ALA A 267 -6.30 -17.16 8.89
N GLU A 268 -6.28 -17.26 7.56
CA GLU A 268 -5.04 -17.19 6.78
C GLU A 268 -4.67 -15.73 6.46
N VAL A 269 -5.69 -14.86 6.36
CA VAL A 269 -5.53 -13.43 6.10
C VAL A 269 -6.37 -12.62 7.08
N ILE A 270 -5.74 -11.59 7.66
CA ILE A 270 -6.31 -10.68 8.65
C ILE A 270 -6.68 -9.38 7.95
N VAL A 271 -7.96 -8.97 8.06
CA VAL A 271 -8.41 -7.60 7.81
C VAL A 271 -8.48 -6.88 9.16
N GLN A 272 -7.47 -6.09 9.48
CA GLN A 272 -7.39 -5.32 10.73
C GLN A 272 -8.23 -4.04 10.60
N LEU A 273 -9.16 -3.84 11.54
CA LEU A 273 -10.04 -2.67 11.62
C LEU A 273 -10.09 -2.14 13.04
N THR A 274 -10.09 -0.82 13.24
CA THR A 274 -10.16 -0.23 14.59
C THR A 274 -11.58 0.15 14.98
N GLY A 275 -11.96 -0.16 16.22
CA GLY A 275 -13.32 0.00 16.77
C GLY A 275 -13.82 1.45 16.85
N ASP A 276 -12.98 2.42 16.52
CA ASP A 276 -13.29 3.85 16.45
C ASP A 276 -13.59 4.35 15.04
N CYS A 277 -13.62 3.46 14.05
CA CYS A 277 -13.95 3.79 12.67
C CYS A 277 -15.32 3.20 12.29
N PRO A 278 -16.44 3.61 12.91
CA PRO A 278 -17.73 2.94 12.73
C PRO A 278 -18.33 3.14 11.34
N LEU A 279 -17.87 4.14 10.58
CA LEU A 279 -18.34 4.43 9.22
C LEU A 279 -17.64 3.58 8.14
N ILE A 280 -16.78 2.61 8.52
CA ILE A 280 -16.08 1.73 7.59
C ILE A 280 -17.03 1.17 6.52
N ASP A 281 -16.58 1.23 5.25
CA ASP A 281 -17.37 0.79 4.10
C ASP A 281 -17.06 -0.69 3.77
N PRO A 282 -18.08 -1.57 3.70
CA PRO A 282 -17.89 -2.96 3.30
C PRO A 282 -17.22 -3.11 1.93
N ALA A 283 -17.47 -2.19 0.99
CA ALA A 283 -16.86 -2.20 -0.33
C ALA A 283 -15.35 -1.87 -0.27
N HIS A 284 -14.90 -1.09 0.72
CA HIS A 284 -13.46 -0.86 0.92
C HIS A 284 -12.75 -2.13 1.39
N ILE A 285 -13.41 -2.94 2.22
CA ILE A 285 -12.90 -4.25 2.65
C ILE A 285 -12.78 -5.17 1.42
N ASP A 286 -13.87 -5.32 0.66
CA ASP A 286 -13.91 -6.18 -0.53
C ASP A 286 -12.87 -5.75 -1.58
N LYS A 287 -12.68 -4.45 -1.77
CA LYS A 287 -11.67 -3.88 -2.67
C LYS A 287 -10.25 -4.16 -2.18
N THR A 288 -10.00 -4.04 -0.88
CA THR A 288 -8.68 -4.34 -0.29
C THR A 288 -8.31 -5.81 -0.48
N ILE A 289 -9.27 -6.74 -0.29
CA ILE A 289 -9.07 -8.16 -0.55
C ILE A 289 -8.77 -8.41 -2.04
N ALA A 290 -9.49 -7.75 -2.95
CA ALA A 290 -9.23 -7.88 -4.39
C ALA A 290 -7.82 -7.40 -4.78
N VAL A 291 -7.34 -6.28 -4.23
CA VAL A 291 -5.98 -5.77 -4.48
C VAL A 291 -4.92 -6.73 -3.94
N PHE A 292 -5.16 -7.36 -2.80
CA PHE A 292 -4.25 -8.39 -2.28
C PHE A 292 -4.18 -9.62 -3.16
N GLU A 293 -5.31 -10.12 -3.66
CA GLU A 293 -5.30 -11.27 -4.58
C GLU A 293 -4.59 -10.94 -5.90
N GLU A 294 -4.71 -9.70 -6.39
CA GLU A 294 -4.02 -9.24 -7.59
C GLU A 294 -2.50 -9.10 -7.37
N THR A 295 -2.08 -8.60 -6.20
CA THR A 295 -0.69 -8.22 -5.95
C THR A 295 0.12 -9.24 -5.15
N GLY A 296 -0.54 -10.13 -4.42
CA GLY A 296 0.03 -11.04 -3.43
C GLY A 296 0.85 -10.35 -2.34
N ALA A 297 0.64 -9.05 -2.10
CA ALA A 297 1.47 -8.23 -1.20
C ALA A 297 1.40 -8.71 0.25
N ASP A 298 2.46 -8.45 1.02
CA ASP A 298 2.53 -8.79 2.45
C ASP A 298 1.62 -7.89 3.29
N TYR A 299 1.33 -6.68 2.79
CA TYR A 299 0.43 -5.71 3.41
C TYR A 299 -0.30 -4.91 2.34
N VAL A 300 -1.62 -4.77 2.51
CA VAL A 300 -2.47 -3.96 1.64
C VAL A 300 -3.27 -2.97 2.46
N SER A 301 -3.30 -1.70 2.03
CA SER A 301 -4.15 -0.70 2.67
C SER A 301 -4.55 0.44 1.72
N ASN A 302 -5.68 1.07 2.00
CA ASN A 302 -6.12 2.30 1.35
C ASN A 302 -5.53 3.58 1.97
N ASN A 303 -4.64 3.47 2.97
CA ASN A 303 -4.07 4.61 3.67
C ASN A 303 -2.56 4.82 3.45
N LEU A 304 -1.92 4.03 2.58
CA LEU A 304 -0.51 4.24 2.20
C LEU A 304 -0.31 5.57 1.45
N THR A 305 -1.31 5.97 0.67
CA THR A 305 -1.48 7.34 0.17
C THR A 305 -2.78 7.89 0.76
N PRO A 306 -2.78 9.02 1.49
CA PRO A 306 -3.97 9.56 2.14
C PRO A 306 -4.90 10.20 1.09
N THR A 307 -5.81 9.40 0.54
CA THR A 307 -6.85 9.84 -0.42
C THR A 307 -8.26 9.71 0.14
N PHE A 308 -8.40 9.14 1.34
CA PHE A 308 -9.65 9.00 2.07
C PHE A 308 -9.59 9.78 3.39
N PRO A 309 -10.75 10.21 3.91
CA PRO A 309 -10.88 10.65 5.30
C PRO A 309 -10.31 9.60 6.26
N ILE A 310 -9.65 10.07 7.33
CA ILE A 310 -9.29 9.19 8.45
C ILE A 310 -10.59 8.62 9.02
N GLY A 311 -10.67 7.30 9.19
CA GLY A 311 -11.91 6.62 9.61
C GLY A 311 -12.46 5.64 8.58
N PHE A 312 -11.87 5.61 7.38
CA PHE A 312 -12.18 4.63 6.34
C PHE A 312 -11.05 3.63 6.08
N ASP A 313 -10.06 3.61 6.97
CA ASP A 313 -8.85 2.81 6.83
C ASP A 313 -9.16 1.32 6.90
N VAL A 314 -8.70 0.57 5.89
CA VAL A 314 -8.66 -0.88 5.89
C VAL A 314 -7.21 -1.31 5.79
N ARG A 315 -6.76 -2.18 6.69
CA ARG A 315 -5.42 -2.76 6.67
C ARG A 315 -5.55 -4.26 6.56
N MET A 316 -4.75 -4.87 5.69
CA MET A 316 -4.84 -6.30 5.46
C MET A 316 -3.46 -6.91 5.28
N PHE A 317 -3.25 -8.09 5.87
CA PHE A 317 -1.99 -8.82 5.78
C PHE A 317 -2.21 -10.32 6.11
N PRO A 318 -1.39 -11.23 5.57
CA PRO A 318 -1.41 -12.64 5.96
C PRO A 318 -1.10 -12.83 7.44
N THR A 319 -1.72 -13.81 8.08
CA THR A 319 -1.41 -14.18 9.49
C THR A 319 0.06 -14.51 9.67
N ALA A 320 0.68 -15.18 8.69
CA ALA A 320 2.11 -15.50 8.70
C ALA A 320 3.02 -14.25 8.68
N VAL A 321 2.57 -13.15 8.06
CA VAL A 321 3.32 -11.88 8.05
C VAL A 321 3.25 -11.22 9.43
N LEU A 322 2.10 -11.27 10.10
CA LEU A 322 1.98 -10.79 11.49
C LEU A 322 2.84 -11.62 12.46
N GLU A 323 2.87 -12.95 12.28
CA GLU A 323 3.74 -13.85 13.04
C GLU A 323 5.22 -13.52 12.82
N GLU A 324 5.63 -13.24 11.57
CA GLU A 324 6.97 -12.80 11.26
C GLU A 324 7.31 -11.47 11.94
N ALA A 325 6.44 -10.47 11.83
CA ALA A 325 6.62 -9.19 12.51
C ALA A 325 6.79 -9.36 14.02
N GLY A 326 5.94 -10.18 14.67
CA GLY A 326 6.01 -10.46 16.11
C GLY A 326 7.31 -11.12 16.58
N ARG A 327 8.01 -11.86 15.69
CA ARG A 327 9.35 -12.40 15.96
C ARG A 327 10.47 -11.37 15.78
N LEU A 328 10.26 -10.38 14.91
CA LEU A 328 11.27 -9.41 14.51
C LEU A 328 11.35 -8.19 15.43
N THR A 329 10.29 -7.89 16.18
CA THR A 329 10.25 -6.72 17.06
C THR A 329 9.79 -7.04 18.49
N GLN A 330 10.37 -6.31 19.44
CA GLN A 330 9.92 -6.23 20.83
C GLN A 330 9.66 -4.76 21.24
N ASP A 331 9.69 -3.83 20.28
CA ASP A 331 9.43 -2.43 20.56
C ASP A 331 7.98 -2.24 21.05
N PRO A 332 7.75 -1.58 22.20
CA PRO A 332 6.40 -1.36 22.72
C PRO A 332 5.43 -0.70 21.73
N ILE A 333 5.91 0.20 20.87
CA ILE A 333 5.07 0.88 19.87
C ILE A 333 4.58 -0.14 18.84
N ASP A 334 5.48 -0.99 18.34
CA ASP A 334 5.13 -2.05 17.39
C ASP A 334 4.12 -3.03 17.99
N ARG A 335 4.30 -3.37 19.27
CA ARG A 335 3.43 -4.30 20.00
C ARG A 335 2.02 -3.75 20.20
N VAL A 336 1.86 -2.44 20.43
CA VAL A 336 0.54 -1.82 20.70
C VAL A 336 -0.25 -1.54 19.41
N HIS A 337 0.41 -1.36 18.26
CA HIS A 337 -0.26 -0.94 17.01
C HIS A 337 -0.46 -2.07 15.98
N GLY A 338 -0.23 -3.33 16.36
CA GLY A 338 -0.55 -4.54 15.58
C GLY A 338 0.25 -4.70 14.28
N SER A 339 -0.06 -3.89 13.28
CA SER A 339 0.56 -3.90 11.95
C SER A 339 1.67 -2.86 11.75
N TYR A 340 1.98 -2.05 12.77
CA TYR A 340 2.88 -0.90 12.63
C TYR A 340 4.26 -1.26 12.12
N TYR A 341 4.86 -2.34 12.64
CA TYR A 341 6.16 -2.83 12.16
C TYR A 341 6.13 -3.21 10.67
N ILE A 342 5.02 -3.76 10.18
CA ILE A 342 4.91 -4.25 8.79
C ILE A 342 5.04 -3.10 7.79
N TYR A 343 4.24 -2.04 7.94
CA TYR A 343 4.22 -0.96 6.96
C TYR A 343 5.32 0.09 7.15
N THR A 344 5.98 0.11 8.32
CA THR A 344 7.14 0.98 8.57
C THR A 344 8.46 0.38 8.10
N HIS A 345 8.46 -0.90 7.70
CA HIS A 345 9.64 -1.62 7.18
C HIS A 345 9.41 -2.10 5.73
N PRO A 346 9.19 -1.18 4.75
CA PRO A 346 8.97 -1.54 3.34
C PRO A 346 10.17 -2.21 2.66
N GLU A 347 11.36 -2.13 3.26
CA GLU A 347 12.53 -2.90 2.86
C GLU A 347 12.40 -4.40 3.19
N ARG A 348 11.50 -4.76 4.12
CA ARG A 348 11.23 -6.15 4.53
C ARG A 348 9.91 -6.70 4.02
N PHE A 349 8.90 -5.86 3.86
CA PHE A 349 7.54 -6.28 3.49
C PHE A 349 7.08 -5.62 2.19
N ARG A 350 6.48 -6.41 1.29
CA ARG A 350 5.88 -5.89 0.07
C ARG A 350 4.56 -5.19 0.42
N LEU A 351 4.55 -3.87 0.31
CA LEU A 351 3.36 -3.06 0.53
C LEU A 351 2.65 -2.79 -0.80
N ALA A 352 1.33 -2.93 -0.83
CA ALA A 352 0.49 -2.45 -1.91
C ALA A 352 -0.60 -1.51 -1.36
N GLY A 353 -0.96 -0.50 -2.13
CA GLY A 353 -2.01 0.44 -1.77
C GLY A 353 -2.96 0.69 -2.92
N TRP A 354 -4.16 1.14 -2.58
CA TRP A 354 -5.14 1.63 -3.54
C TRP A 354 -5.71 2.97 -3.08
N GLU A 355 -6.07 3.79 -4.05
CA GLU A 355 -6.48 5.18 -3.85
C GLU A 355 -7.95 5.35 -4.23
N ALA A 356 -8.57 6.42 -3.71
CA ALA A 356 -9.93 6.78 -4.09
C ALA A 356 -10.03 7.05 -5.60
N ASP A 357 -11.09 6.56 -6.24
CA ASP A 357 -11.39 6.79 -7.65
C ASP A 357 -12.09 8.14 -7.90
N ARG A 358 -12.48 8.81 -6.82
CA ARG A 358 -13.08 10.14 -6.78
C ARG A 358 -12.50 10.97 -5.63
N ASP A 359 -12.72 12.27 -5.66
CA ASP A 359 -12.43 13.12 -4.52
C ASP A 359 -13.32 12.72 -3.33
N MET A 360 -12.69 12.24 -2.27
CA MET A 360 -13.30 11.81 -1.01
C MET A 360 -13.07 12.79 0.15
N ASP A 361 -12.48 13.96 -0.11
CA ASP A 361 -12.14 14.97 0.90
C ASP A 361 -11.29 14.40 2.04
N ALA A 362 -10.02 14.10 1.72
CA ALA A 362 -9.08 13.45 2.64
C ALA A 362 -8.78 14.27 3.92
N ASP A 363 -9.17 15.54 3.97
CA ASP A 363 -9.03 16.40 5.15
C ASP A 363 -10.11 16.13 6.22
N LEU A 364 -11.19 15.42 5.87
CA LEU A 364 -12.21 15.01 6.83
C LEU A 364 -11.68 14.01 7.85
N ARG A 365 -12.19 14.12 9.07
CA ARG A 365 -11.89 13.23 10.19
C ARG A 365 -13.15 12.52 10.64
N LEU A 366 -13.22 11.22 10.37
CA LEU A 366 -14.38 10.35 10.61
C LEU A 366 -14.07 9.16 11.54
N THR A 367 -12.90 9.17 12.18
CA THR A 367 -12.60 8.33 13.35
C THR A 367 -13.07 9.01 14.63
N VAL A 368 -13.48 8.23 15.63
CA VAL A 368 -13.99 8.70 16.91
C VAL A 368 -12.90 8.59 17.98
N ASP A 369 -12.25 9.69 18.35
CA ASP A 369 -11.34 9.72 19.50
C ASP A 369 -11.73 10.71 20.58
N GLU A 370 -12.41 11.79 20.19
CA GLU A 370 -12.90 12.82 21.10
C GLU A 370 -14.40 13.00 20.94
N TYR A 371 -15.03 13.68 21.91
CA TYR A 371 -16.49 13.85 21.91
C TYR A 371 -17.00 14.58 20.66
N LEU A 372 -16.23 15.52 20.10
CA LEU A 372 -16.58 16.22 18.86
C LEU A 372 -16.54 15.30 17.63
N ASP A 373 -15.61 14.34 17.61
CA ASP A 373 -15.60 13.31 16.57
C ASP A 373 -16.87 12.45 16.66
N TYR A 374 -17.20 12.00 17.88
CA TYR A 374 -18.41 11.23 18.15
C TYR A 374 -19.66 11.98 17.70
N GLU A 375 -19.80 13.26 18.04
CA GLU A 375 -20.98 14.04 17.67
C GLU A 375 -21.11 14.22 16.15
N LEU A 376 -20.01 14.41 15.42
CA LEU A 376 -20.02 14.45 13.95
C LEU A 376 -20.49 13.10 13.39
N VAL A 377 -19.82 12.01 13.78
CA VAL A 377 -20.11 10.66 13.27
C VAL A 377 -21.53 10.22 13.61
N ARG A 378 -22.02 10.55 14.81
CA ARG A 378 -23.40 10.29 15.24
C ARG A 378 -24.43 10.98 14.36
N ARG A 379 -24.16 12.21 13.89
CA ARG A 379 -25.04 12.94 12.97
C ARG A 379 -25.05 12.33 11.58
N VAL A 380 -23.88 11.88 11.09
CA VAL A 380 -23.80 11.13 9.81
C VAL A 380 -24.64 9.85 9.89
N PHE A 381 -24.50 9.07 10.98
CA PHE A 381 -25.33 7.88 11.19
C PHE A 381 -26.81 8.23 11.28
N ALA A 382 -27.20 9.23 12.06
CA ALA A 382 -28.61 9.62 12.20
C ALA A 382 -29.23 10.03 10.85
N ALA A 383 -28.45 10.65 9.96
CA ALA A 383 -28.91 11.07 8.65
C ALA A 383 -29.01 9.92 7.63
N LEU A 384 -28.03 9.00 7.63
CA LEU A 384 -27.92 7.98 6.57
C LEU A 384 -28.51 6.62 6.94
N LEU A 385 -28.58 6.29 8.24
CA LEU A 385 -29.12 5.02 8.72
C LEU A 385 -30.58 4.74 8.29
N PRO A 386 -31.48 5.74 8.16
CA PRO A 386 -32.81 5.52 7.60
C PRO A 386 -32.81 4.92 6.18
N GLY A 387 -31.76 5.15 5.39
CA GLY A 387 -31.54 4.52 4.08
C GLY A 387 -30.99 3.09 4.13
N GLY A 388 -30.69 2.59 5.34
CA GLY A 388 -30.14 1.26 5.60
C GLY A 388 -28.69 1.31 6.11
N ILE A 389 -28.32 0.31 6.91
CA ILE A 389 -26.97 0.22 7.51
C ILE A 389 -25.83 0.09 6.49
N GLY A 390 -26.15 -0.27 5.24
CA GLY A 390 -25.21 -0.42 4.12
C GLY A 390 -24.91 0.86 3.33
N PHE A 391 -25.19 2.06 3.86
CA PHE A 391 -24.77 3.30 3.21
C PHE A 391 -23.23 3.35 3.03
N THR A 392 -22.77 3.96 1.94
CA THR A 392 -21.35 3.95 1.54
C THR A 392 -20.55 5.09 2.17
N ALA A 393 -19.22 4.96 2.17
CA ALA A 393 -18.29 6.04 2.52
C ALA A 393 -18.53 7.28 1.63
N ALA A 394 -18.83 7.08 0.34
CA ALA A 394 -19.14 8.17 -0.58
C ALA A 394 -20.41 8.93 -0.17
N GLN A 395 -21.47 8.22 0.25
CA GLN A 395 -22.69 8.86 0.76
C GLN A 395 -22.43 9.67 2.04
N ALA A 396 -21.55 9.18 2.93
CA ALA A 396 -21.13 9.94 4.12
C ALA A 396 -20.39 11.24 3.75
N VAL A 397 -19.43 11.16 2.81
CA VAL A 397 -18.69 12.34 2.33
C VAL A 397 -19.60 13.32 1.61
N ASP A 398 -20.46 12.84 0.71
CA ASP A 398 -21.39 13.68 -0.04
C ASP A 398 -22.37 14.40 0.89
N TRP A 399 -22.90 13.71 1.90
CA TRP A 399 -23.74 14.33 2.93
C TRP A 399 -22.99 15.41 3.73
N LEU A 400 -21.73 15.17 4.11
CA LEU A 400 -20.92 16.16 4.84
C LEU A 400 -20.57 17.38 3.99
N ARG A 401 -20.40 17.22 2.67
CA ARG A 401 -20.22 18.35 1.74
C ARG A 401 -21.45 19.25 1.67
N GLU A 402 -22.64 18.66 1.74
CA GLU A 402 -23.90 19.38 1.80
C GLU A 402 -24.14 20.06 3.17
N HIS A 403 -23.44 19.60 4.22
CA HIS A 403 -23.59 20.07 5.60
C HIS A 403 -22.24 20.53 6.19
N PRO A 404 -21.61 21.59 5.63
CA PRO A 404 -20.26 22.02 6.01
C PRO A 404 -20.15 22.50 7.47
N GLU A 405 -21.25 22.90 8.10
CA GLU A 405 -21.33 23.21 9.52
C GLU A 405 -21.13 21.98 10.41
N ILE A 406 -21.53 20.79 9.93
CA ILE A 406 -21.30 19.51 10.62
C ILE A 406 -19.89 19.01 10.37
N ALA A 407 -19.41 19.07 9.13
CA ALA A 407 -18.06 18.66 8.74
C ALA A 407 -16.96 19.39 9.55
N ARG A 408 -17.24 20.60 10.04
CA ARG A 408 -16.28 21.41 10.80
C ARG A 408 -16.32 21.21 12.31
N ILE A 409 -17.25 20.41 12.85
CA ILE A 409 -17.42 20.23 14.30
C ILE A 409 -16.12 19.79 14.98
N ASN A 410 -15.39 18.86 14.36
CA ASN A 410 -14.14 18.33 14.87
C ASN A 410 -12.89 18.88 14.18
N ALA A 411 -12.99 19.99 13.42
CA ALA A 411 -11.86 20.56 12.69
C ALA A 411 -10.68 21.00 13.59
N ARG A 412 -10.91 21.16 14.91
CA ARG A 412 -9.88 21.49 15.90
C ARG A 412 -9.26 20.25 16.57
N VAL A 413 -9.80 19.07 16.34
CA VAL A 413 -9.31 17.83 16.94
C VAL A 413 -8.02 17.41 16.22
N ARG A 414 -6.95 17.22 17.00
CA ARG A 414 -5.66 16.79 16.48
C ARG A 414 -5.62 15.25 16.39
N GLN A 415 -5.19 14.72 15.24
CA GLN A 415 -4.85 13.30 15.12
C GLN A 415 -3.56 13.02 15.93
N LYS A 416 -3.63 12.05 16.84
CA LYS A 416 -2.44 11.53 17.54
C LYS A 416 -1.56 10.76 16.57
N ARG A 417 -0.25 10.88 16.76
CA ARG A 417 0.70 9.96 16.13
C ARG A 417 0.77 8.65 16.91
N PRO A 418 1.19 7.54 16.28
CA PRO A 418 1.36 6.26 16.97
C PRO A 418 2.28 6.33 18.20
N GLU A 419 3.25 7.25 18.23
CA GLU A 419 4.14 7.44 19.38
C GLU A 419 3.45 8.10 20.59
N GLU A 420 2.26 8.68 20.42
CA GLU A 420 1.52 9.44 21.45
C GLU A 420 0.48 8.58 22.23
N GLY A 421 0.59 7.26 22.11
CA GLY A 421 -0.19 6.26 22.86
C GLY A 421 -1.33 5.65 22.06
#